data_AF-A0A7C4NQ14-F1
#
_entry.id   AF-A0A7C4NQ14-F1
#
_cell.length_a   1.000
_cell.length_b   1.000
_cell.length_c   1.000
_cell.angle_alpha   90.00
_cell.angle_beta   90.00
_cell.angle_gamma   90.00
#
_symmetry.space_group_name_H-M   'P 1'
#
loop_
_entity.id
_entity.type
_entity.pdbx_description
1 polymer ?
#
loop_
_entity_poly.entity_id
_entity_poly.type
_entity_poly.pdbx_seq_one_letter_code
_entity_poly.pdbx_strand_id
1 'polypeptide(L)'
;MDNIIGRLREELRDLNQKIINHQSLQKPSRMVLNKFVENQLYIIPHDLKALSYTLSRSILPDEIEFFKMLVDGDYEALKALQNLADELRIRLDYGKLSIKAVSYTHFLSWLGLNGSAGDVAVALTVNLPVWGENVKKLGEHALSLGIKSTKIFTLFSGPFDLLEE
;
A
#
# COMPACT_ATOMS: atom_id res chain seq x y z
N MET A 1 -22.19 2.33 16.32
CA MET A 1 -21.01 2.70 17.12
C MET A 1 -19.87 2.80 16.13
N ASP A 2 -19.30 3.98 15.93
CA ASP A 2 -18.16 4.12 15.02
C ASP A 2 -16.99 3.32 15.60
N ASN A 3 -16.54 2.30 14.85
CA ASN A 3 -15.38 1.51 15.21
C ASN A 3 -14.12 2.41 15.25
N ILE A 4 -13.04 1.92 15.84
CA ILE A 4 -11.80 2.70 16.02
C ILE A 4 -11.28 3.26 14.68
N ILE A 5 -11.43 2.49 13.59
CA ILE A 5 -11.05 2.89 12.24
C ILE A 5 -11.86 4.09 11.76
N GLY A 6 -13.19 4.07 11.92
CA GLY A 6 -14.08 5.15 11.54
C GLY A 6 -13.73 6.46 12.26
N ARG A 7 -13.47 6.38 13.57
CA ARG A 7 -13.03 7.55 14.36
C ARG A 7 -11.70 8.11 13.88
N LEU A 8 -10.69 7.26 13.67
CA LEU A 8 -9.38 7.70 13.17
C LEU A 8 -9.48 8.31 11.77
N ARG A 9 -10.34 7.76 10.90
CA ARG A 9 -10.57 8.33 9.56
C ARG A 9 -11.21 9.71 9.60
N GLU A 10 -12.13 9.94 10.53
CA GLU A 10 -12.71 11.26 10.75
C GLU A 10 -11.65 12.25 11.28
N GLU A 11 -10.80 11.83 12.22
CA GLU A 11 -9.67 12.65 12.68
C GLU A 11 -8.68 12.98 11.55
N LEU A 12 -8.50 12.06 10.61
CA LEU A 12 -7.62 12.22 9.44
C LEU A 12 -8.31 12.85 8.22
N ARG A 13 -9.59 13.22 8.28
CA ARG A 13 -10.38 13.63 7.13
C ARG A 13 -9.73 14.75 6.31
N ASP A 14 -9.25 15.79 6.98
CA ASP A 14 -8.63 16.94 6.32
C ASP A 14 -7.32 16.57 5.63
N LEU A 15 -6.54 15.66 6.23
CA LEU A 15 -5.33 15.13 5.63
C LEU A 15 -5.66 14.26 4.42
N ASN A 16 -6.63 13.37 4.55
CA ASN A 16 -7.11 12.49 3.48
C ASN A 16 -7.57 13.30 2.27
N GLN A 17 -8.33 14.38 2.50
CA GLN A 17 -8.79 15.27 1.43
C GLN A 17 -7.62 15.99 0.73
N LYS A 18 -6.61 16.43 1.48
CA LYS A 18 -5.39 17.03 0.91
C LYS A 18 -4.62 16.05 0.03
N ILE A 19 -4.53 14.79 0.46
CA ILE A 19 -3.84 13.73 -0.30
C ILE A 19 -4.60 13.45 -1.61
N ILE A 20 -5.91 13.21 -1.54
CA ILE A 20 -6.77 12.91 -2.70
C ILE A 20 -6.76 14.03 -3.75
N ASN A 21 -6.72 15.29 -3.29
CA ASN A 21 -6.75 16.47 -4.16
C ASN A 21 -5.35 16.96 -4.56
N HIS A 22 -4.29 16.24 -4.21
CA HIS A 22 -2.95 16.69 -4.54
C HIS A 22 -2.75 16.76 -6.07
N GLN A 23 -2.22 17.89 -6.56
CA GLN A 23 -2.13 18.16 -8.01
C GLN A 23 -1.38 17.08 -8.78
N SER A 24 -0.36 16.46 -8.18
CA SER A 24 0.41 15.38 -8.79
C SER A 24 -0.38 14.09 -9.04
N LEU A 25 -1.57 13.94 -8.44
CA LEU A 25 -2.43 12.77 -8.57
C LEU A 25 -3.69 13.06 -9.39
N GLN A 26 -4.05 14.33 -9.56
CA GLN A 26 -5.13 14.78 -10.45
C GLN A 26 -4.72 14.69 -11.92
N LYS A 27 -3.45 15.03 -12.22
CA LYS A 27 -2.83 14.86 -13.54
C LYS A 27 -1.42 14.30 -13.34
N PRO A 28 -1.30 13.01 -13.00
CA PRO A 28 0.01 12.41 -12.80
C PRO A 28 0.84 12.49 -14.08
N SER A 29 2.14 12.69 -13.90
CA SER A 29 3.11 12.63 -14.99
C SER A 29 3.77 11.26 -15.02
N ARG A 30 4.44 10.94 -16.14
CA ARG A 30 5.28 9.74 -16.22
C ARG A 30 6.36 9.71 -15.12
N MET A 31 6.87 10.86 -14.71
CA MET A 31 7.83 10.93 -13.59
C MET A 31 7.20 10.53 -12.26
N VAL A 32 5.95 10.92 -11.99
CA VAL A 32 5.23 10.49 -10.77
C VAL A 32 5.02 8.98 -10.78
N LEU A 33 4.61 8.42 -11.91
CA LEU A 33 4.45 6.97 -12.08
C LEU A 33 5.76 6.22 -11.86
N ASN A 34 6.86 6.68 -12.47
CA ASN A 34 8.17 6.06 -12.27
C ASN A 34 8.59 6.11 -10.79
N LYS A 35 8.44 7.27 -10.13
CA LYS A 35 8.73 7.41 -8.69
C LYS A 35 7.87 6.49 -7.84
N PHE A 36 6.60 6.31 -8.18
CA PHE A 36 5.74 5.35 -7.50
C PHE A 36 6.37 3.95 -7.59
N VAL A 37 6.70 3.47 -8.79
CA VAL A 37 7.30 2.14 -9.01
C VAL A 37 8.65 2.00 -8.31
N GLU A 38 9.52 3.01 -8.40
CA GLU A 38 10.83 3.04 -7.72
C GLU A 38 10.69 2.84 -6.21
N ASN A 39 9.75 3.54 -5.57
CA ASN A 39 9.52 3.41 -4.12
C ASN A 39 8.82 2.08 -3.78
N GLN A 40 7.87 1.61 -4.59
CA GLN A 40 7.17 0.35 -4.34
C GLN A 40 8.10 -0.87 -4.44
N LEU A 41 9.17 -0.80 -5.24
CA LEU A 41 10.22 -1.83 -5.31
C LEU A 41 10.97 -1.99 -3.98
N TYR A 42 10.95 -0.97 -3.11
CA TYR A 42 11.44 -1.07 -1.75
C TYR A 42 10.31 -1.46 -0.79
N ILE A 43 9.16 -0.79 -0.85
CA ILE A 43 8.06 -0.94 0.13
C ILE A 43 7.49 -2.36 0.11
N ILE A 44 6.96 -2.83 -1.02
CA ILE A 44 6.17 -4.09 -1.07
C ILE A 44 6.98 -5.32 -0.57
N PRO A 45 8.24 -5.55 -0.97
CA PRO A 45 8.99 -6.68 -0.43
C PRO A 45 9.27 -6.62 1.08
N HIS A 46 9.30 -5.42 1.67
CA HIS A 46 9.53 -5.26 3.10
C HIS A 46 8.22 -5.32 3.89
N ASP A 47 7.14 -4.73 3.37
CA ASP A 47 5.80 -4.84 3.92
C ASP A 47 5.41 -6.33 3.98
N LEU A 48 5.61 -7.08 2.90
CA LEU A 48 5.39 -8.53 2.85
C LEU A 48 6.12 -9.28 4.00
N LYS A 49 7.35 -8.89 4.35
CA LYS A 49 8.11 -9.50 5.45
C LYS A 49 7.55 -9.12 6.81
N ALA A 50 7.20 -7.85 7.01
CA ALA A 50 6.61 -7.36 8.26
C ALA A 50 5.25 -8.03 8.52
N LEU A 51 4.43 -8.18 7.48
CA LEU A 51 3.14 -8.87 7.57
C LEU A 51 3.30 -10.36 7.79
N SER A 52 4.25 -11.01 7.11
CA SER A 52 4.55 -12.43 7.34
C SER A 52 5.03 -12.68 8.77
N TYR A 53 5.82 -11.77 9.33
CA TYR A 53 6.22 -11.85 10.73
C TYR A 53 5.01 -11.69 11.66
N THR A 54 4.15 -10.71 11.40
CA THR A 54 2.93 -10.47 12.18
C THR A 54 2.01 -11.70 12.15
N LEU A 55 1.78 -12.28 10.97
CA LEU A 55 1.05 -13.53 10.80
C LEU A 55 1.63 -14.68 11.63
N SER A 56 2.97 -14.82 11.65
CA SER A 56 3.64 -15.92 12.36
C SER A 56 3.44 -15.91 13.89
N ARG A 57 3.02 -14.76 14.44
CA ARG A 57 2.77 -14.56 15.86
C ARG A 57 1.30 -14.29 16.20
N SER A 58 0.42 -14.25 15.21
CA SER A 58 -1.03 -14.18 15.40
C SER A 58 -1.51 -15.44 16.13
N ILE A 59 -2.45 -15.27 17.06
CA ILE A 59 -2.92 -16.37 17.92
C ILE A 59 -4.39 -16.67 17.64
N LEU A 60 -5.19 -15.62 17.45
CA LEU A 60 -6.62 -15.78 17.24
C LEU A 60 -6.90 -16.18 15.77
N PRO A 61 -7.90 -17.05 15.51
CA PRO A 61 -8.20 -17.49 14.15
C PRO A 61 -8.50 -16.36 13.17
N ASP A 62 -9.22 -15.33 13.61
CA ASP A 62 -9.54 -14.12 12.84
C ASP A 62 -8.29 -13.29 12.52
N GLU A 63 -7.37 -13.11 13.48
CA GLU A 63 -6.06 -12.48 13.23
C GLU A 63 -5.27 -13.26 12.16
N ILE A 64 -5.24 -14.59 12.24
CA ILE A 64 -4.53 -15.45 11.29
C ILE A 64 -5.12 -15.30 9.90
N GLU A 65 -6.45 -15.37 9.77
CA GLU A 65 -7.15 -15.21 8.49
C GLU A 65 -6.90 -13.83 7.88
N PHE A 66 -7.03 -12.77 8.69
CA PHE A 66 -6.79 -11.40 8.28
C PHE A 66 -5.36 -11.20 7.78
N PHE A 67 -4.34 -11.54 8.57
CA PHE A 67 -2.95 -11.34 8.16
C PHE A 67 -2.54 -12.26 7.01
N LYS A 68 -3.10 -13.46 6.91
CA LYS A 68 -2.89 -14.32 5.75
C LYS A 68 -3.41 -13.68 4.47
N MET A 69 -4.61 -13.10 4.51
CA MET A 69 -5.18 -12.36 3.38
C MET A 69 -4.23 -11.25 2.91
N LEU A 70 -3.69 -10.47 3.86
CA LEU A 70 -2.76 -9.39 3.55
C LEU A 70 -1.43 -9.89 2.97
N VAL A 71 -0.85 -10.96 3.53
CA VAL A 71 0.38 -11.58 3.01
C VAL A 71 0.19 -12.09 1.59
N ASP A 72 -0.92 -12.76 1.31
CA ASP A 72 -1.24 -13.26 -0.03
C ASP A 72 -1.41 -12.09 -1.02
N GLY A 73 -2.08 -11.00 -0.59
CA GLY A 73 -2.24 -9.77 -1.34
C GLY A 73 -0.91 -9.11 -1.70
N ASP A 74 -0.02 -8.94 -0.73
CA ASP A 74 1.31 -8.37 -0.95
C ASP A 74 2.19 -9.26 -1.84
N TYR A 75 2.05 -10.58 -1.74
CA TYR A 75 2.76 -11.49 -2.64
C TYR A 75 2.28 -11.39 -4.09
N GLU A 76 0.97 -11.22 -4.31
CA GLU A 76 0.42 -10.91 -5.64
C GLU A 76 0.88 -9.54 -6.15
N ALA A 77 0.90 -8.54 -5.26
CA ALA A 77 1.36 -7.19 -5.57
C ALA A 77 2.85 -7.19 -5.96
N LEU A 78 3.68 -7.97 -5.28
CA LEU A 78 5.09 -8.14 -5.60
C LEU A 78 5.29 -8.66 -7.03
N LYS A 79 4.55 -9.71 -7.42
CA LYS A 79 4.60 -10.28 -8.77
C LYS A 79 4.11 -9.26 -9.82
N ALA A 80 3.03 -8.56 -9.53
CA ALA A 80 2.50 -7.52 -10.43
C ALA A 80 3.47 -6.33 -10.59
N LEU A 81 4.12 -5.92 -9.49
CA LEU A 81 5.12 -4.86 -9.48
C LEU A 81 6.34 -5.23 -10.33
N GLN A 82 6.84 -6.47 -10.23
CA GLN A 82 7.97 -6.93 -11.03
C GLN A 82 7.68 -6.81 -12.53
N ASN A 83 6.51 -7.26 -12.98
CA ASN A 83 6.08 -7.13 -14.37
C ASN A 83 6.04 -5.65 -14.82
N LEU A 84 5.46 -4.77 -14.00
CA LEU A 84 5.41 -3.35 -14.29
C LEU A 84 6.82 -2.73 -14.34
N ALA A 85 7.67 -3.05 -13.37
CA ALA A 85 9.04 -2.55 -13.31
C ALA A 85 9.85 -3.02 -14.53
N ASP A 86 9.67 -4.26 -14.99
CA ASP A 86 10.28 -4.78 -16.21
C ASP A 86 9.82 -4.03 -17.46
N GLU A 87 8.51 -3.84 -17.64
CA GLU A 87 7.96 -3.07 -18.77
C GLU A 87 8.50 -1.63 -18.80
N LEU A 88 8.61 -0.99 -17.62
CA LEU A 88 9.13 0.37 -17.50
C LEU A 88 10.66 0.44 -17.48
N ARG A 89 11.36 -0.70 -17.46
CA ARG A 89 12.82 -0.83 -17.30
C ARG A 89 13.34 -0.13 -16.04
N ILE A 90 12.58 -0.21 -14.95
CA ILE A 90 12.93 0.32 -13.64
C ILE A 90 13.51 -0.81 -12.80
N ARG A 91 14.57 -0.48 -12.04
CA ARG A 91 15.22 -1.37 -11.08
C ARG A 91 15.33 -0.63 -9.75
N LEU A 92 15.41 -1.39 -8.66
CA LEU A 92 15.61 -0.81 -7.35
C LEU A 92 16.96 -0.06 -7.33
N ASP A 93 16.89 1.22 -7.03
CA ASP A 93 18.04 2.10 -6.86
C ASP A 93 17.87 2.84 -5.53
N TYR A 94 18.66 2.45 -4.54
CA TYR A 94 18.61 3.02 -3.20
C TYR A 94 18.87 4.53 -3.19
N GLY A 95 19.62 5.06 -4.16
CA GLY A 95 19.90 6.50 -4.29
C GLY A 95 18.72 7.33 -4.75
N LYS A 96 17.67 6.71 -5.31
CA LYS A 96 16.45 7.37 -5.80
C LYS A 96 15.26 7.25 -4.84
N LEU A 97 15.40 6.43 -3.79
CA LEU A 97 14.31 6.21 -2.84
C LEU A 97 13.98 7.49 -2.08
N SER A 98 12.69 7.70 -1.89
CA SER A 98 12.21 8.73 -0.97
C SER A 98 12.57 8.33 0.46
N ILE A 99 13.14 9.26 1.22
CA ILE A 99 13.35 9.09 2.67
C ILE A 99 12.04 8.70 3.34
N LYS A 100 10.90 9.27 2.92
CA LYS A 100 9.58 8.93 3.47
C LYS A 100 9.15 7.50 3.20
N ALA A 101 9.50 6.94 2.04
CA ALA A 101 9.20 5.54 1.72
C ALA A 101 10.00 4.61 2.63
N VAL A 102 11.29 4.90 2.82
CA VAL A 102 12.15 4.14 3.74
C VAL A 102 11.65 4.26 5.18
N SER A 103 11.36 5.47 5.65
CA SER A 103 10.85 5.70 7.01
C SER A 103 9.53 4.98 7.27
N TYR A 104 8.59 5.01 6.33
CA TYR A 104 7.32 4.28 6.44
C TYR A 104 7.55 2.78 6.57
N THR A 105 8.37 2.20 5.70
CA THR A 105 8.67 0.75 5.73
C THR A 105 9.35 0.33 7.03
N HIS A 106 10.26 1.15 7.56
CA HIS A 106 10.90 0.88 8.85
C HIS A 106 9.92 1.03 10.01
N PHE A 107 9.01 2.00 9.96
CA PHE A 107 7.92 2.13 10.92
C PHE A 107 7.04 0.89 10.94
N LEU A 108 6.59 0.40 9.78
CA LEU A 108 5.75 -0.80 9.70
C LEU A 108 6.50 -2.05 10.17
N SER A 109 7.78 -2.18 9.81
CA SER A 109 8.63 -3.29 10.28
C SER A 109 8.82 -3.26 11.80
N TRP A 110 9.07 -2.08 12.36
CA TRP A 110 9.16 -1.89 13.81
C TRP A 110 7.82 -2.21 14.48
N LEU A 111 6.70 -1.79 13.88
CA LEU A 111 5.36 -2.07 14.40
C LEU A 111 5.04 -3.58 14.37
N GLY A 112 5.39 -4.28 13.29
CA GLY A 112 5.23 -5.74 13.24
C GLY A 112 6.06 -6.48 14.29
N LEU A 113 7.26 -5.98 14.61
CA LEU A 113 8.16 -6.57 15.62
C LEU A 113 7.72 -6.27 17.06
N ASN A 114 7.18 -5.07 17.33
CA ASN A 114 7.01 -4.56 18.70
C ASN A 114 5.56 -4.26 19.08
N GLY A 115 4.66 -4.11 18.11
CA GLY A 115 3.24 -3.83 18.31
C GLY A 115 2.39 -5.09 18.44
N SER A 116 1.11 -4.88 18.74
CA SER A 116 0.08 -5.92 18.68
C SER A 116 -0.43 -6.14 17.25
N ALA A 117 -1.10 -7.28 17.02
CA ALA A 117 -1.84 -7.54 15.78
C ALA A 117 -2.82 -6.41 15.45
N GLY A 118 -3.53 -5.89 16.47
CA GLY A 118 -4.44 -4.76 16.32
C GLY A 118 -3.75 -3.46 15.88
N ASP A 119 -2.56 -3.15 16.43
CA ASP A 119 -1.81 -1.95 16.05
C ASP A 119 -1.42 -1.99 14.56
N VAL A 120 -0.94 -3.15 14.10
CA VAL A 120 -0.58 -3.37 12.69
C VAL A 120 -1.81 -3.30 11.80
N ALA A 121 -2.91 -3.95 12.19
CA ALA A 121 -4.16 -3.93 11.44
C ALA A 121 -4.69 -2.50 11.27
N VAL A 122 -4.71 -1.69 12.34
CA VAL A 122 -5.11 -0.28 12.28
C VAL A 122 -4.21 0.52 11.36
N ALA A 123 -2.89 0.38 11.49
CA ALA A 123 -1.93 1.13 10.68
C ALA A 123 -2.09 0.87 9.18
N LEU A 124 -2.45 -0.36 8.79
CA LEU A 124 -2.64 -0.75 7.40
C LEU A 124 -4.01 -0.34 6.85
N THR A 125 -5.07 -0.40 7.67
CA THR A 125 -6.45 -0.26 7.20
C THR A 125 -6.95 1.18 7.19
N VAL A 126 -6.45 2.02 8.11
CA VAL A 126 -6.96 3.38 8.29
C VAL A 126 -6.88 4.22 7.02
N ASN A 127 -5.84 4.04 6.19
CA ASN A 127 -5.58 4.82 4.99
C ASN A 127 -6.00 4.13 3.67
N LEU A 128 -6.50 2.88 3.71
CA LEU A 128 -6.76 2.10 2.48
C LEU A 128 -7.67 2.79 1.47
N PRO A 129 -8.77 3.45 1.85
CA PRO A 129 -9.62 4.13 0.87
C PRO A 129 -8.86 5.21 0.09
N VAL A 130 -8.04 5.99 0.79
CA VAL A 130 -7.21 7.05 0.20
C VAL A 130 -6.12 6.45 -0.69
N TRP A 131 -5.45 5.39 -0.22
CA TRP A 131 -4.46 4.67 -1.00
C TRP A 131 -5.05 4.13 -2.30
N GLY A 132 -6.16 3.40 -2.21
CA GLY A 132 -6.81 2.76 -3.35
C GLY A 132 -7.30 3.76 -4.39
N GLU A 133 -7.87 4.89 -3.97
CA GLU A 133 -8.27 5.94 -4.91
C GLU A 133 -7.08 6.51 -5.70
N ASN A 134 -5.95 6.75 -5.02
CA ASN A 134 -4.76 7.31 -5.66
C ASN A 134 -4.05 6.31 -6.57
N VAL A 135 -3.99 5.05 -6.16
CA VAL A 135 -3.44 3.96 -6.96
C VAL A 135 -4.29 3.73 -8.21
N LYS A 136 -5.63 3.81 -8.09
CA LYS A 136 -6.54 3.75 -9.23
C LYS A 136 -6.26 4.87 -10.24
N LYS A 137 -6.15 6.13 -9.80
CA LYS A 137 -5.80 7.27 -10.67
C LYS A 137 -4.46 7.07 -11.39
N LEU A 138 -3.46 6.52 -10.70
CA LEU A 138 -2.17 6.17 -11.32
C LEU A 138 -2.31 5.06 -12.37
N GLY A 139 -3.16 4.07 -12.12
CA GLY A 139 -3.46 3.00 -13.06
C GLY A 139 -4.14 3.50 -14.33
N GLU A 140 -5.14 4.37 -14.20
CA GLU A 140 -5.80 5.03 -15.33
C GLU A 140 -4.79 5.84 -16.16
N HIS A 141 -3.88 6.55 -15.51
CA HIS A 141 -2.81 7.25 -16.21
C HIS A 141 -1.84 6.30 -16.89
N ALA A 142 -1.42 5.20 -16.25
CA ALA A 142 -0.54 4.21 -16.86
C ALA A 142 -1.17 3.63 -18.14
N LEU A 143 -2.47 3.32 -18.13
CA LEU A 143 -3.22 2.89 -19.31
C LEU A 143 -3.21 3.96 -20.41
N SER A 144 -3.39 5.24 -20.08
CA SER A 144 -3.32 6.35 -21.04
C SER A 144 -1.95 6.48 -21.73
N LEU A 145 -0.89 5.97 -21.10
CA LEU A 145 0.47 5.92 -21.65
C LEU A 145 0.77 4.62 -22.41
N GLY A 146 -0.21 3.73 -22.56
CA GLY A 146 -0.06 2.45 -23.27
C GLY A 146 0.66 1.36 -22.47
N ILE A 147 0.80 1.52 -21.15
CA ILE A 147 1.41 0.52 -20.27
C ILE A 147 0.43 -0.64 -20.06
N LYS A 148 0.91 -1.88 -20.22
CA LYS A 148 0.08 -3.09 -20.17
C LYS A 148 0.07 -3.75 -18.79
N SER A 149 1.17 -3.69 -18.05
CA SER A 149 1.33 -4.32 -16.74
C SER A 149 0.67 -3.51 -15.62
N THR A 150 -0.65 -3.39 -15.65
CA THR A 150 -1.42 -2.54 -14.73
C THR A 150 -2.09 -3.27 -13.57
N LYS A 151 -1.90 -4.59 -13.45
CA LYS A 151 -2.49 -5.44 -12.38
C LYS A 151 -2.24 -4.88 -10.98
N ILE A 152 -1.08 -4.28 -10.73
CA ILE A 152 -0.77 -3.70 -9.41
C ILE A 152 -1.78 -2.63 -9.01
N PHE A 153 -2.29 -1.84 -9.97
CA PHE A 153 -3.22 -0.76 -9.66
C PHE A 153 -4.63 -1.25 -9.33
N THR A 154 -5.00 -2.44 -9.81
CA THR A 154 -6.30 -3.06 -9.54
C THR A 154 -6.31 -3.93 -8.28
N LEU A 155 -5.15 -4.39 -7.81
CA LEU A 155 -5.06 -5.14 -6.55
C LEU A 155 -5.46 -4.29 -5.33
N PHE A 156 -5.27 -2.97 -5.43
CA PHE A 156 -5.62 -2.02 -4.38
C PHE A 156 -6.89 -1.21 -4.70
N SER A 157 -7.75 -1.65 -5.62
CA SER A 157 -8.94 -0.87 -6.01
C SER A 157 -10.21 -1.18 -5.22
N GLY A 158 -10.12 -1.97 -4.14
CA GLY A 158 -11.24 -2.33 -3.27
C GLY A 158 -12.22 -3.36 -3.89
N PRO A 159 -13.35 -3.65 -3.21
CA PRO A 159 -13.83 -3.02 -1.98
C PRO A 159 -12.97 -3.40 -0.76
N PHE A 160 -12.77 -2.43 0.14
CA PHE A 160 -11.99 -2.63 1.38
C PHE A 160 -12.87 -3.00 2.58
N ASP A 161 -14.19 -3.06 2.39
CA ASP A 161 -15.17 -3.31 3.45
C ASP A 161 -14.92 -4.67 4.15
N LEU A 162 -14.38 -5.64 3.42
CA LEU A 162 -13.96 -6.96 3.93
C LEU A 162 -12.80 -6.91 4.94
N LEU A 163 -12.10 -5.78 5.05
CA LEU A 163 -11.02 -5.55 6.01
C LEU A 163 -11.49 -4.80 7.27
N GLU A 164 -12.79 -4.49 7.34
CA GLU A 164 -13.40 -3.62 8.35
C GLU A 164 -14.50 -4.29 9.18
N GLU A 165 -14.86 -5.54 8.84
CA GLU A 165 -15.76 -6.42 9.60
C GLU A 165 -15.04 -7.14 10.76
#